data_AF-A0A960FRT3-F1
#
_entry.id   AF-A0A960FRT3-F1
#
_cell.length_a   1.000
_cell.length_b   1.000
_cell.length_c   1.000
_cell.angle_alpha   90.00
_cell.angle_beta   90.00
_cell.angle_gamma   90.00
#
_symmetry.space_group_name_H-M   'P 1'
#
loop_
_entity.id
_entity.type
_entity.pdbx_description
1 polymer ?
#
loop_
_entity_poly.entity_id
_entity_poly.type
_entity_poly.pdbx_seq_one_letter_code
_entity_poly.pdbx_strand_id
1 'polypeptide(L)' 'MDDALLADGTYDVLVVGAEPADDAVALDLTVVAGEAKGEVVTVRATGMVGDPVSLLGLPATLTVVDGAPTVRLEP' A
#
# COMPACT_ATOMS: atom_id res chain seq x y z
N MET A 1 -6.91 -2.69 -16.55
CA MET A 1 -6.97 -1.65 -15.51
C MET A 1 -5.60 -1.64 -14.89
N ASP A 2 -4.94 -0.50 -14.99
CA ASP A 2 -3.49 -0.34 -14.93
C ASP A 2 -2.94 -0.74 -13.56
N ASP A 3 -2.37 -1.94 -13.51
CA ASP A 3 -1.43 -2.37 -12.48
C ASP A 3 -0.26 -1.38 -12.57
N ALA A 4 -0.28 -0.34 -11.74
CA ALA A 4 0.85 0.56 -11.61
C ALA A 4 2.01 -0.25 -11.03
N LEU A 5 2.77 -0.89 -11.93
CA LEU A 5 3.99 -1.63 -11.64
C LEU A 5 5.05 -0.61 -11.24
N LEU A 6 4.98 -0.18 -9.98
CA LEU A 6 6.08 0.51 -9.33
C LEU A 6 7.35 -0.33 -9.56
N ALA A 7 8.45 0.32 -9.91
CA ALA A 7 9.72 -0.38 -10.06
C ALA A 7 10.13 -1.05 -8.74
N ASP A 8 11.06 -2.00 -8.81
CA ASP A 8 11.64 -2.57 -7.60
C ASP A 8 12.32 -1.47 -6.77
N GLY A 9 12.03 -1.48 -5.47
CA GLY A 9 12.47 -0.40 -4.59
C GLY A 9 11.69 -0.31 -3.29
N THR A 10 11.99 0.73 -2.51
CA THR A 10 11.34 1.05 -1.25
C THR A 10 10.72 2.43 -1.33
N TYR A 11 9.48 2.53 -0.88
CA TYR A 11 8.64 3.70 -1.02
C TYR A 11 8.00 4.06 0.32
N ASP A 12 8.11 5.33 0.70
CA ASP A 12 7.32 5.89 1.78
C ASP A 12 5.92 6.17 1.23
N VAL A 13 4.90 5.58 1.86
CA VAL A 13 3.52 5.67 1.40
C VAL A 13 2.57 6.05 2.54
N LEU A 14 1.39 6.56 2.18
CA LEU A 14 0.29 6.84 3.08
C LEU A 14 -0.94 6.04 2.64
N VAL A 15 -1.64 5.41 3.59
CA VAL A 15 -2.91 4.73 3.29
C VAL A 15 -4.00 5.78 3.06
N VAL A 16 -4.55 5.82 1.85
CA VAL A 16 -5.63 6.76 1.46
C VAL A 16 -6.97 6.05 1.24
N GLY A 17 -6.95 4.73 1.07
CA GLY A 17 -8.13 3.88 0.92
C GLY A 17 -7.89 2.52 1.57
N ALA A 18 -8.93 1.96 2.16
CA ALA A 18 -8.92 0.64 2.77
C ALA A 18 -10.30 0.01 2.65
N GLU A 19 -10.41 -1.02 1.83
CA GLU A 19 -11.67 -1.73 1.57
C GLU A 19 -11.54 -3.22 1.88
N PRO A 20 -12.53 -3.84 2.54
CA PRO A 20 -12.53 -5.27 2.76
C PRO A 20 -12.58 -6.04 1.43
N ALA A 21 -11.74 -7.06 1.27
CA ALA A 21 -11.62 -7.85 0.06
C ALA A 21 -11.42 -9.35 0.39
N ASP A 22 -12.51 -10.11 0.50
CA ASP A 22 -12.53 -11.53 0.89
C ASP A 22 -11.72 -11.78 2.19
N ASP A 23 -10.62 -12.54 2.10
CA ASP A 23 -9.65 -12.86 3.17
C ASP A 23 -8.52 -11.81 3.33
N ALA A 24 -8.67 -10.65 2.70
CA ALA A 24 -7.68 -9.58 2.66
C ALA A 24 -8.31 -8.18 2.79
N VAL A 25 -7.46 -7.16 2.81
CA VAL A 25 -7.84 -5.75 2.68
C VAL A 25 -7.19 -5.19 1.42
N ALA A 26 -7.98 -4.56 0.55
CA ALA A 26 -7.46 -3.77 -0.55
C ALA A 26 -7.04 -2.40 0.01
N LEU A 27 -5.76 -2.07 -0.12
CA LEU A 27 -5.20 -0.81 0.34
C LEU A 27 -4.83 0.06 -0.84
N ASP A 28 -5.31 1.29 -0.86
CA ASP A 28 -4.81 2.32 -1.76
C ASP A 28 -3.72 3.11 -1.05
N LEU A 29 -2.53 3.08 -1.64
CA LEU A 29 -1.30 3.63 -1.06
C LEU A 29 -0.79 4.75 -1.97
N THR A 30 -0.63 5.95 -1.42
CA THR A 30 -0.04 7.07 -2.14
C THR A 30 1.42 7.22 -1.76
N VAL A 31 2.33 7.23 -2.74
CA VAL A 31 3.76 7.51 -2.52
C VAL A 31 3.95 8.97 -2.14
N VAL A 32 4.58 9.24 -0.99
CA VAL A 32 4.68 10.61 -0.42
C VAL A 32 6.02 11.29 -0.72
N ALA A 33 7.03 10.54 -1.14
CA ALA A 33 8.39 11.02 -1.37
C ALA A 33 9.08 10.32 -2.55
N GLY A 34 10.23 10.86 -2.99
CA GLY A 34 11.02 10.29 -4.06
C GLY A 34 10.49 10.57 -5.47
N GLU A 35 11.06 9.87 -6.46
CA GLU A 35 10.76 10.06 -7.90
C GLU A 35 9.32 9.68 -8.25
N ALA A 36 8.77 8.66 -7.58
CA ALA A 36 7.40 8.19 -7.77
C ALA A 36 6.36 8.94 -6.91
N LYS A 37 6.70 10.11 -6.34
CA LYS A 37 5.78 10.85 -5.47
C LYS A 37 4.48 11.20 -6.20
N GLY A 38 3.35 10.91 -5.55
CA GLY A 38 2.00 11.14 -6.07
C GLY A 38 1.41 9.95 -6.82
N GLU A 39 2.22 8.92 -7.12
CA GLU A 39 1.70 7.65 -7.62
C GLU A 39 0.83 6.98 -6.56
N VAL A 40 -0.28 6.38 -7.02
CA VAL A 40 -1.22 5.64 -6.18
C VAL A 40 -1.23 4.19 -6.64
N VAL A 41 -1.00 3.28 -5.71
CA VAL A 41 -1.00 1.83 -5.97
C VAL A 41 -2.00 1.14 -5.07
N THR A 42 -2.77 0.22 -5.65
CA THR A 42 -3.68 -0.64 -4.90
C THR A 42 -3.00 -1.99 -4.65
N VAL A 43 -2.94 -2.42 -3.39
CA VAL A 43 -2.34 -3.70 -3.01
C VAL A 43 -3.30 -4.53 -2.17
N ARG A 44 -3.22 -5.85 -2.34
CA ARG A 44 -4.00 -6.81 -1.55
C ARG A 44 -3.19 -7.25 -0.34
N ALA A 45 -3.53 -6.73 0.85
CA ALA A 45 -2.86 -7.05 2.10
C ALA A 45 -3.59 -8.18 2.85
N THR A 46 -2.93 -9.32 3.00
CA THR A 46 -3.42 -10.45 3.81
C THR A 46 -2.92 -10.36 5.25
N GLY A 47 -3.69 -10.89 6.20
CA GLY A 47 -3.27 -10.97 7.61
C GLY A 47 -3.37 -9.66 8.39
N MET A 48 -3.99 -8.63 7.83
CA MET A 48 -4.39 -7.42 8.55
C MET A 48 -5.49 -7.77 9.56
N VAL A 49 -5.29 -7.42 10.83
CA VAL A 49 -6.27 -7.64 11.90
C VAL A 49 -6.83 -6.29 12.33
N GLY A 50 -8.15 -6.15 12.32
CA GLY A 50 -8.83 -4.94 12.77
C GLY A 50 -9.84 -4.41 11.76
N ASP A 51 -10.34 -3.21 12.04
CA ASP A 51 -11.27 -2.49 11.16
C ASP A 51 -10.50 -1.78 10.03
N PRO A 52 -10.84 -1.98 8.74
CA PRO A 52 -10.14 -1.36 7.62
C PRO A 52 -10.10 0.17 7.68
N VAL A 53 -11.15 0.82 8.18
CA VAL A 53 -11.21 2.30 8.28
C VAL A 53 -10.14 2.82 9.25
N SER A 54 -9.77 2.02 10.25
CA SER A 54 -8.70 2.37 11.20
C SER A 54 -7.30 2.40 10.56
N LEU A 55 -7.14 1.91 9.33
CA LEU A 55 -5.87 1.95 8.59
C LEU A 55 -5.67 3.27 7.84
N LEU A 56 -6.73 4.06 7.63
CA LEU A 56 -6.67 5.29 6.85
C LEU A 56 -5.77 6.33 7.52
N GLY A 57 -4.91 6.96 6.72
CA GLY A 57 -3.96 7.97 7.17
C GLY A 57 -2.75 7.40 7.92
N LEU A 58 -2.64 6.08 8.07
CA LEU A 58 -1.43 5.47 8.61
C LEU A 58 -0.29 5.60 7.60
N PRO A 59 0.89 6.06 8.04
CA PRO A 59 2.08 5.94 7.22
C PRO A 59 2.53 4.48 7.14
N ALA A 60 3.13 4.13 6.02
CA ALA A 60 3.60 2.78 5.76
C ALA A 60 4.82 2.80 4.84
N THR A 61 5.56 1.70 4.85
CA THR A 61 6.60 1.42 3.87
C THR A 61 6.10 0.36 2.89
N LEU A 62 6.16 0.65 1.60
CA LEU A 62 5.95 -0.31 0.53
C LEU A 62 7.32 -0.74 -0.02
N THR A 63 7.56 -2.05 -0.10
CA THR A 63 8.75 -2.61 -0.73
C THR A 63 8.32 -3.49 -1.90
N VAL A 64 8.92 -3.27 -3.07
CA VAL A 64 8.68 -4.09 -4.28
C VAL A 64 9.99 -4.80 -4.61
N VAL A 65 9.93 -6.13 -4.71
CA VAL A 65 11.07 -6.99 -5.09
C VAL A 65 10.58 -7.98 -6.13
N ASP A 66 11.24 -8.02 -7.29
CA ASP A 66 10.83 -8.84 -8.43
C ASP A 66 9.35 -8.62 -8.80
N GLY A 67 8.88 -7.37 -8.70
CA GLY A 67 7.48 -6.98 -8.93
C GLY A 67 6.49 -7.43 -7.83
N ALA A 68 6.94 -8.04 -6.74
CA ALA A 68 6.08 -8.46 -5.63
C ALA A 68 6.04 -7.40 -4.51
N PRO A 69 4.88 -6.77 -4.23
CA PRO A 69 4.76 -5.77 -3.19
C PRO A 69 4.60 -6.37 -1.79
N THR A 70 5.27 -5.78 -0.80
CA THR A 70 5.07 -6.02 0.63
C THR A 70 4.85 -4.71 1.35
N VAL A 71 3.81 -4.62 2.16
CA VAL A 71 3.48 -3.42 2.95
C VAL A 71 3.79 -3.66 4.41
N ARG A 72 4.40 -2.66 5.05
CA ARG A 72 4.58 -2.60 6.50
C ARG A 72 4.03 -1.28 7.04
N LEU A 73 2.97 -1.36 7.84
CA LEU A 73 2.43 -0.20 8.55
C LEU A 73 3.41 0.29 9.63
N GLU A 74 3.43 1.59 9.85
CA GLU A 74 4.23 2.21 10.91
C GLU A 74 3.38 2.43 12.19
N PRO A 75 4.00 2.33 13.38
CA PRO A 75 3.31 2.48 14.67
C PRO A 75 2.98 3.93 15.03
#